data_AF-A0A0C9UHA5-F1
#
_entry.id   AF-A0A0C9UHA5-F1
#
_cell.length_a   1.000
_cell.length_b   1.000
_cell.length_c   1.000
_cell.angle_alpha   90.00
_cell.angle_beta   90.00
_cell.angle_gamma   90.00
#
_symmetry.space_group_name_H-M   'P 1'
#
loop_
_entity.id
_entity.type
_entity.pdbx_description
1 polymer ?
#
loop_
_entity_poly.entity_id
_entity_poly.type
_entity_poly.pdbx_seq_one_letter_code
_entity_poly.pdbx_strand_id
1 'polypeptide(L)'
;MFTLPTTENVEKYDGVSLVKMQDEATLLTSFLPALYDPSHIPSKRLDAKRIETAEGMLLLATKYRIDSLRERIIETLEADYPTMLGG
;
A
#
# COMPACT_ATOMS: atom_id res chain seq x y z
N MET A 1 -8.88 17.86 -25.43
CA MET A 1 -9.46 17.14 -24.27
C MET A 1 -9.18 15.67 -24.48
N PHE A 2 -8.54 15.00 -23.52
CA PHE A 2 -8.35 13.54 -23.58
C PHE A 2 -9.66 12.87 -23.19
N THR A 3 -10.54 12.62 -24.15
CA THR A 3 -11.67 11.72 -23.96
C THR A 3 -11.13 10.29 -23.98
N LEU A 4 -11.11 9.64 -22.82
CA LEU A 4 -10.87 8.20 -22.74
C LEU A 4 -11.90 7.49 -23.63
N PRO A 5 -11.49 6.52 -24.47
CA PRO A 5 -12.45 5.78 -25.28
C PRO A 5 -13.49 5.19 -24.34
N THR A 6 -14.74 5.57 -24.55
CA THR A 6 -15.86 5.10 -23.75
C THR A 6 -16.02 3.63 -24.09
N THR A 7 -15.43 2.76 -23.28
CA THR A 7 -15.61 1.33 -23.39
C THR A 7 -17.05 1.04 -22.97
N GLU A 8 -17.96 0.95 -23.94
CA GLU A 8 -19.38 0.63 -23.70
C GLU A 8 -19.59 -0.73 -22.99
N ASN A 9 -18.50 -1.49 -22.79
CA ASN A 9 -18.48 -2.82 -22.21
C ASN A 9 -17.58 -2.92 -20.96
N VAL A 10 -17.44 -1.86 -20.17
CA VAL A 10 -16.80 -1.97 -18.84
C VAL A 10 -17.62 -2.91 -17.98
N GLU A 11 -17.02 -4.05 -17.64
CA GLU A 11 -17.57 -5.01 -16.68
C GLU A 11 -17.96 -4.28 -15.39
N LYS A 12 -19.13 -4.59 -14.83
CA LYS A 12 -19.64 -3.95 -13.61
C LYS A 12 -19.72 -4.97 -12.48
N TYR A 13 -19.42 -4.52 -11.27
CA TYR A 13 -19.60 -5.25 -10.03
C TYR A 13 -20.45 -4.39 -9.10
N ASP A 14 -21.57 -4.92 -8.61
CA ASP A 14 -22.58 -4.19 -7.83
C ASP A 14 -23.01 -2.84 -8.45
N GLY A 15 -23.14 -2.83 -9.79
CA GLY A 15 -23.55 -1.64 -10.54
C GLY A 15 -22.46 -0.60 -10.78
N VAL A 16 -21.27 -0.77 -10.22
CA VAL A 16 -20.09 0.11 -10.39
C VAL A 16 -19.11 -0.50 -11.37
N SER A 17 -18.35 0.33 -12.09
CA SER A 17 -17.26 -0.12 -12.97
C SER A 17 -16.24 -0.98 -12.22
N LEU A 18 -16.04 -2.21 -12.66
CA LEU A 18 -15.06 -3.13 -12.11
C LEU A 18 -13.67 -2.76 -12.65
N VAL A 19 -12.72 -2.60 -11.74
CA VAL A 19 -11.29 -2.43 -12.08
C VAL A 19 -10.56 -3.71 -11.74
N LYS A 20 -9.97 -4.37 -12.75
CA LYS A 20 -9.13 -5.55 -12.55
C LYS A 20 -7.72 -5.11 -12.17
N MET A 21 -7.36 -5.34 -10.91
CA MET A 21 -6.02 -5.10 -10.41
C MET A 21 -5.12 -6.30 -10.75
N GLN A 22 -3.87 -6.02 -11.12
CA GLN A 22 -2.86 -7.05 -11.46
C GLN A 22 -2.04 -7.50 -10.24
N ASP A 23 -2.30 -6.91 -9.07
CA ASP A 23 -1.60 -7.20 -7.83
C ASP A 23 -2.33 -8.25 -7.01
N GLU A 24 -1.57 -8.98 -6.22
CA GLU A 24 -2.10 -9.95 -5.27
C GLU A 24 -3.09 -9.30 -4.29
N ALA A 25 -4.21 -9.99 -4.06
CA ALA A 25 -5.29 -9.48 -3.22
C ALA A 25 -4.82 -9.21 -1.78
N THR A 26 -3.89 -10.01 -1.27
CA THR A 26 -3.31 -9.86 0.08
C THR A 26 -2.52 -8.55 0.20
N LEU A 27 -1.72 -8.20 -0.81
CA LEU A 27 -0.95 -6.96 -0.85
C LEU A 27 -1.90 -5.75 -0.90
N LEU A 28 -2.92 -5.79 -1.76
CA LEU A 28 -3.92 -4.73 -1.87
C LEU A 28 -4.71 -4.54 -0.57
N THR A 29 -5.04 -5.62 0.12
CA THR A 29 -5.77 -5.58 1.39
C THR A 29 -5.00 -4.84 2.47
N SER A 30 -3.66 -4.94 2.47
CA SER A 30 -2.81 -4.20 3.39
C SER A 30 -2.57 -2.75 2.92
N PHE A 31 -2.35 -2.54 1.63
CA PHE A 31 -2.00 -1.25 1.04
C PHE A 31 -3.15 -0.25 0.99
N LEU A 32 -4.35 -0.67 0.56
CA LEU A 32 -5.47 0.24 0.37
C LEU A 32 -5.88 0.94 1.69
N PRO A 33 -6.02 0.26 2.83
CA PRO A 33 -6.31 0.93 4.09
C PRO A 33 -5.23 1.95 4.48
N ALA A 34 -3.95 1.62 4.31
CA ALA A 34 -2.85 2.53 4.62
C ALA A 34 -2.82 3.77 3.69
N LEU A 35 -3.31 3.63 2.45
CA LEU A 35 -3.45 4.73 1.51
C LEU A 35 -4.57 5.71 1.91
N TYR A 36 -5.69 5.20 2.43
CA TYR A 36 -6.82 6.03 2.86
C TYR A 36 -6.64 6.60 4.29
N ASP A 37 -6.07 5.81 5.19
CA ASP A 37 -5.81 6.18 6.58
C ASP A 37 -4.40 5.72 7.00
N PRO A 38 -3.43 6.64 7.10
CA PRO A 38 -2.06 6.34 7.51
C PRO A 38 -1.93 5.70 8.90
N SER A 39 -2.98 5.73 9.75
CA SER A 39 -2.99 5.04 11.04
C SER A 39 -2.95 3.51 10.91
N HIS A 40 -3.24 2.98 9.72
CA HIS A 40 -3.13 1.57 9.39
C HIS A 40 -1.70 1.11 9.09
N ILE A 41 -0.74 2.05 8.96
CA ILE A 41 0.67 1.70 8.85
C ILE A 41 1.10 1.05 10.17
N PRO A 42 1.61 -0.18 10.11
CA PRO A 42 1.85 -0.93 11.33
C PRO A 42 3.01 -0.33 12.14
N SER A 43 2.72 0.34 13.26
CA SER A 43 3.74 0.72 14.26
C SER A 43 3.57 -0.11 15.53
N LYS A 44 4.52 -1.01 15.80
CA LYS A 44 4.71 -1.70 17.08
C LYS A 44 6.04 -2.44 17.02
N ARG A 45 7.00 -1.89 17.74
CA ARG A 45 8.35 -2.43 17.99
C ARG A 45 8.39 -3.96 18.05
N LEU A 46 9.16 -4.55 17.12
CA LEU A 46 9.60 -5.95 17.09
C LEU A 46 8.52 -7.04 16.86
N ASP A 47 7.61 -6.84 15.90
CA ASP A 47 6.67 -7.89 15.45
C ASP A 47 7.01 -8.40 14.04
N ALA A 48 7.48 -9.65 13.93
CA ALA A 48 7.89 -10.27 12.67
C ALA A 48 6.76 -10.35 11.63
N LYS A 49 5.51 -10.52 12.07
CA LYS A 49 4.35 -10.60 11.16
C LYS A 49 4.04 -9.26 10.49
N ARG A 50 4.50 -8.16 11.11
CA ARG A 50 4.29 -6.80 10.59
C ARG A 50 5.36 -6.42 9.55
N ILE A 51 6.54 -7.02 9.58
CA ILE A 51 7.57 -6.84 8.53
C ILE A 51 7.02 -7.30 7.18
N GLU A 52 6.42 -8.50 7.11
CA GLU A 52 5.83 -9.05 5.89
C GLU A 52 4.70 -8.14 5.35
N THR A 53 3.91 -7.56 6.25
CA THR A 53 2.84 -6.62 5.88
C THR A 53 3.40 -5.30 5.37
N ALA A 54 4.41 -4.75 6.05
CA ALA A 54 5.06 -3.50 5.65
C ALA A 54 5.81 -3.64 4.33
N GLU A 55 6.42 -4.79 4.05
CA GLU A 55 7.04 -5.11 2.77
C GLU A 55 6.02 -5.02 1.62
N GLY A 56 4.85 -5.63 1.81
CA GLY A 56 3.78 -5.56 0.81
C GLY A 56 3.27 -4.15 0.55
N MET A 57 3.10 -3.35 1.61
CA MET A 57 2.74 -1.94 1.48
C MET A 57 3.83 -1.12 0.77
N LEU A 58 5.11 -1.36 1.10
CA LEU A 58 6.25 -0.65 0.52
C LEU A 58 6.43 -0.98 -0.96
N LEU A 59 6.23 -2.25 -1.34
CA LEU A 59 6.26 -2.71 -2.73
C LEU A 59 5.23 -1.96 -3.57
N LEU A 60 3.97 -1.92 -3.11
CA LEU A 60 2.89 -1.26 -3.85
C LEU A 60 3.03 0.27 -3.83
N ALA A 61 3.46 0.88 -2.71
CA ALA A 61 3.75 2.31 -2.65
C ALA A 61 4.83 2.71 -3.65
N THR A 62 5.85 1.86 -3.83
CA THR A 62 6.92 2.07 -4.81
C THR A 62 6.42 1.86 -6.24
N LYS A 63 5.69 0.77 -6.50
CA LYS A 63 5.11 0.44 -7.82
C LYS A 63 4.21 1.56 -8.34
N TYR A 64 3.33 2.06 -7.48
CA TYR A 64 2.37 3.12 -7.82
C TYR A 64 2.94 4.53 -7.66
N ARG A 65 4.21 4.67 -7.27
CA ARG A 65 4.91 5.96 -7.06
C ARG A 65 4.15 6.90 -6.11
N ILE A 66 3.73 6.36 -4.96
CA ILE A 66 3.12 7.12 -3.88
C ILE A 66 4.22 7.48 -2.87
N ASP A 67 4.99 8.52 -3.18
CA ASP A 67 6.20 8.90 -2.44
C ASP A 67 5.92 9.17 -0.95
N SER A 68 4.85 9.90 -0.64
CA SER A 68 4.46 10.24 0.73
C SER A 68 4.15 9.01 1.59
N LEU A 69 3.51 7.99 1.00
CA LEU A 69 3.21 6.74 1.69
C LEU A 69 4.49 5.91 1.86
N ARG A 70 5.35 5.87 0.84
CA ARG A 70 6.64 5.17 0.90
C ARG A 70 7.51 5.75 2.04
N GLU A 71 7.67 7.06 2.08
CA GLU A 71 8.46 7.76 3.10
C GLU A 71 7.93 7.44 4.51
N ARG A 72 6.62 7.50 4.69
CA ARG A 72 6.01 7.23 5.99
C ARG A 72 6.16 5.77 6.46
N ILE A 73 6.11 4.82 5.54
CA ILE A 73 6.36 3.41 5.86
C ILE A 73 7.82 3.24 6.30
N ILE A 74 8.77 3.88 5.61
CA ILE A 74 10.20 3.84 5.96
C ILE A 74 10.43 4.46 7.35
N GLU A 75 9.90 5.64 7.62
CA GLU A 75 10.00 6.31 8.93
C GLU A 75 9.45 5.41 10.06
N THR A 76 8.34 4.72 9.81
CA THR A 76 7.75 3.80 10.79
C THR A 76 8.65 2.60 11.04
N LEU A 77 9.24 2.04 9.98
CA LEU A 77 10.17 0.91 10.10
C LEU A 77 11.46 1.31 10.82
N GLU A 78 12.03 2.48 10.53
CA GLU A 78 13.21 3.01 11.21
C GLU A 78 12.96 3.29 12.71
N ALA A 79 11.75 3.74 13.06
CA ALA A 79 11.35 3.93 14.45
C ALA A 79 11.21 2.59 15.20
N ASP A 80 10.69 1.55 14.54
CA ASP A 80 10.47 0.23 15.14
C ASP A 80 11.76 -0.63 15.21
N TYR A 81 12.71 -0.41 14.30
CA TYR A 81 13.98 -1.13 14.21
C TYR A 81 15.16 -0.13 14.22
N PRO A 82 15.79 0.11 15.39
CA PRO A 82 16.88 1.06 15.47
C PRO A 82 18.02 0.65 14.54
N THR A 83 18.40 1.55 13.64
CA THR A 83 19.46 1.38 12.63
C THR A 83 20.87 1.48 13.24
N MET A 84 20.97 1.81 14.52
CA MET A 84 22.22 1.86 15.27
C MET A 84 22.24 0.74 16.32
N LEU A 85 23.25 -0.13 16.27
CA LEU A 85 23.65 -0.92 17.44
C LEU A 85 24.10 0.08 18.50
N GLY A 86 23.38 0.13 19.64
CA GLY A 86 23.74 1.01 20.75
C GLY A 86 25.20 0.79 21.17
N GLY A 87 25.93 1.88 21.33
CA GLY A 87 27.26 1.90 21.94
C GLY A 87 27.20 1.77 23.46
#